data_AF-E9FTF6-F1
#
_entry.id   AF-E9FTF6-F1
#
_cell.length_a   1.000
_cell.length_b   1.000
_cell.length_c   1.000
_cell.angle_alpha   90.00
_cell.angle_beta   90.00
_cell.angle_gamma   90.00
#
_symmetry.space_group_name_H-M   'P 1'
#
loop_
_entity.id
_entity.type
_entity.pdbx_description
1 polymer ?
#
loop_
_entity_poly.entity_id
_entity_poly.type
_entity_poly.pdbx_seq_one_letter_code
_entity_poly.pdbx_strand_id
1 'polypeptide(L)'
;MPTVDNMNLIVNRKRRRTISKERKRFQPLKKWKITSTEPTVEDRDIIRRLSSRGVSHIVEHIFSYLDYKSLSNAESVSSEWCEILKNERIWKALIKRNIVVDPVWRTMFSKIRKCGDAEVALCDDAYMSRKIAKDIGKLHQQFVDLMSSSVSLLSSSVKLISKVLDMLKVVGFGVPDSYESDSEED
;
A
#
# COMPACT_ATOMS: atom_id res chain seq x y z
N MET A 1 -46.35 -5.56 35.87
CA MET A 1 -45.36 -5.26 34.81
C MET A 1 -43.96 -5.19 35.45
N PRO A 2 -42.94 -5.89 34.93
CA PRO A 2 -41.59 -5.78 35.47
C PRO A 2 -40.97 -4.42 35.10
N THR A 3 -40.37 -3.73 36.08
CA THR A 3 -39.73 -2.42 35.91
C THR A 3 -38.48 -2.51 35.03
N VAL A 4 -38.14 -1.39 34.36
CA VAL A 4 -37.05 -1.29 33.36
C VAL A 4 -35.70 -1.80 33.91
N ASP A 5 -35.43 -1.61 35.21
CA ASP A 5 -34.22 -2.11 35.87
C ASP A 5 -34.14 -3.65 35.94
N ASN A 6 -35.30 -4.31 36.09
CA ASN A 6 -35.39 -5.77 36.15
C ASN A 6 -35.12 -6.38 34.76
N MET A 7 -35.53 -5.70 33.69
CA MET A 7 -35.21 -6.08 32.31
C MET A 7 -33.70 -5.98 32.02
N ASN A 8 -33.04 -4.91 32.49
CA ASN A 8 -31.59 -4.70 32.30
C ASN A 8 -30.73 -5.77 33.00
N LEU A 9 -31.13 -6.20 34.21
CA LEU A 9 -30.45 -7.27 34.95
C LEU A 9 -30.58 -8.63 34.25
N ILE A 10 -31.74 -8.93 33.66
CA ILE A 10 -31.98 -10.18 32.92
C ILE A 10 -31.17 -10.20 31.62
N VAL A 11 -31.12 -9.09 30.89
CA VAL A 11 -30.31 -8.94 29.67
C VAL A 11 -28.82 -9.10 29.98
N ASN A 12 -28.33 -8.46 31.05
CA ASN A 12 -26.93 -8.56 31.45
C ASN A 12 -26.55 -9.96 31.95
N ARG A 13 -27.46 -10.66 32.65
CA ARG A 13 -27.26 -12.08 33.00
C ARG A 13 -27.22 -12.99 31.77
N LYS A 14 -28.09 -12.76 30.77
CA LYS A 14 -28.06 -13.51 29.50
C LYS A 14 -26.77 -13.26 28.72
N ARG A 15 -26.32 -12.01 28.59
CA ARG A 15 -25.03 -11.65 27.94
C ARG A 15 -23.82 -12.26 28.64
N ARG A 16 -23.77 -12.26 29.98
CA ARG A 16 -22.66 -12.91 30.71
C ARG A 16 -22.61 -14.42 30.49
N ARG A 17 -23.77 -15.07 30.36
CA ARG A 17 -23.85 -16.52 30.08
C ARG A 17 -23.45 -16.87 28.66
N THR A 18 -23.76 -16.04 27.66
CA THR A 18 -23.31 -16.26 26.27
C THR A 18 -21.80 -16.09 26.14
N ILE A 19 -21.22 -15.02 26.71
CA ILE A 19 -19.76 -14.80 26.71
C ILE A 19 -19.02 -15.92 27.44
N SER A 20 -19.57 -16.43 28.55
CA SER A 20 -18.99 -17.56 29.30
C SER A 20 -19.01 -18.87 28.51
N LYS A 21 -20.04 -19.11 27.69
CA LYS A 21 -20.10 -20.27 26.77
C LYS A 21 -19.15 -20.11 25.58
N GLU A 22 -19.01 -18.90 25.04
CA GLU A 22 -18.04 -18.58 23.97
C GLU A 22 -16.60 -18.85 24.42
N ARG A 23 -16.24 -18.39 25.64
CA ARG A 23 -14.91 -18.63 26.24
C ARG A 23 -14.57 -20.11 26.45
N LYS A 24 -15.58 -21.00 26.55
CA LYS A 24 -15.36 -22.45 26.64
C LYS A 24 -15.21 -23.13 25.26
N ARG A 25 -15.66 -22.48 24.17
CA ARG A 25 -15.39 -22.93 22.79
C ARG A 25 -14.00 -22.57 22.31
N PHE A 26 -13.43 -21.49 22.83
CA PHE A 26 -12.00 -21.23 22.69
C PHE A 26 -11.24 -22.15 23.64
N GLN A 27 -10.91 -23.34 23.15
CA GLN A 27 -9.79 -24.06 23.73
C GLN A 27 -8.59 -23.11 23.73
N PRO A 28 -7.84 -22.95 24.83
CA PRO A 28 -6.60 -22.20 24.78
C PRO A 28 -5.78 -22.82 23.66
N LEU A 29 -5.41 -21.99 22.66
CA LEU A 29 -4.50 -22.42 21.60
C LEU A 29 -3.37 -23.17 22.30
N LYS A 30 -3.23 -24.47 21.98
CA LYS A 30 -2.18 -25.32 22.54
C LYS A 30 -0.91 -24.48 22.49
N LYS A 31 -0.31 -24.22 23.67
CA LYS A 31 0.92 -23.44 23.84
C LYS A 31 1.80 -23.72 22.62
N TRP A 32 2.02 -22.69 21.80
CA TRP A 32 2.95 -22.81 20.68
C TRP A 32 4.30 -23.11 21.33
N LYS A 33 4.67 -24.40 21.37
CA LYS A 33 6.03 -24.80 21.67
C LYS A 33 6.83 -24.27 20.50
N ILE A 34 7.42 -23.08 20.69
CA ILE A 34 8.52 -22.63 19.87
C ILE A 34 9.59 -23.69 20.09
N THR A 35 9.69 -24.65 19.16
CA THR A 35 10.77 -25.61 19.15
C THR A 35 12.03 -24.78 18.98
N SER A 36 12.93 -24.87 19.95
CA SER A 36 14.21 -24.14 20.06
C SER A 36 15.22 -24.43 18.93
N THR A 37 14.77 -24.90 17.78
CA THR A 37 15.57 -24.92 16.56
C THR A 37 15.39 -23.55 15.93
N GLU A 38 16.42 -22.69 16.07
CA GLU A 38 16.49 -21.45 15.29
C GLU A 38 16.17 -21.80 13.83
N PRO A 39 15.13 -21.20 13.22
CA PRO A 39 14.80 -21.51 11.84
C PRO A 39 16.03 -21.13 11.01
N THR A 40 16.57 -22.11 10.29
CA THR A 40 17.67 -21.86 9.36
C THR A 40 17.23 -20.80 8.36
N VAL A 41 18.17 -20.07 7.74
CA VAL A 41 17.84 -19.01 6.79
C VAL A 41 16.91 -19.52 5.67
N GLU A 42 17.06 -20.80 5.32
CA GLU A 42 16.24 -21.53 4.37
C GLU A 42 14.82 -21.86 4.85
N ASP A 43 14.61 -22.03 6.17
CA ASP A 43 13.27 -22.26 6.74
C ASP A 43 12.39 -21.01 6.69
N ARG A 44 13.01 -19.84 6.50
CA ARG A 44 12.33 -18.53 6.39
C ARG A 44 11.88 -18.20 4.97
N ASP A 45 12.34 -18.92 3.93
CA ASP A 45 11.85 -18.68 2.57
C ASP A 45 10.48 -19.33 2.35
N ILE A 46 9.44 -18.56 2.63
CA ILE A 46 8.04 -18.96 2.47
C ILE A 46 7.74 -19.29 0.99
N ILE A 47 8.33 -18.58 0.04
CA ILE A 47 8.06 -18.75 -1.39
C ILE A 47 8.61 -20.09 -1.86
N ARG A 48 9.87 -20.40 -1.53
CA ARG A 48 10.47 -21.70 -1.85
C ARG A 48 9.71 -22.86 -1.23
N ARG A 49 9.28 -22.72 0.04
CA ARG A 49 8.51 -23.76 0.76
C ARG A 49 7.12 -23.98 0.18
N LEU A 50 6.44 -22.93 -0.26
CA LEU A 50 5.13 -23.06 -0.89
C LEU A 50 5.26 -23.68 -2.28
N SER A 51 6.28 -23.28 -3.05
CA SER A 51 6.56 -23.82 -4.37
C SER A 51 6.90 -25.33 -4.31
N SER A 52 7.79 -25.74 -3.41
CA SER A 52 8.19 -27.15 -3.25
C SER A 52 7.06 -28.06 -2.77
N ARG A 53 6.04 -27.51 -2.09
CA ARG A 53 4.82 -28.22 -1.67
C ARG A 53 3.75 -28.29 -2.76
N GLY A 54 4.03 -27.78 -3.97
CA GLY A 54 3.09 -27.78 -5.09
C GLY A 54 1.98 -26.73 -4.98
N VAL A 55 2.13 -25.75 -4.09
CA VAL A 55 1.12 -24.71 -3.83
C VAL A 55 1.48 -23.41 -4.57
N SER A 56 1.89 -23.55 -5.84
CA SER A 56 2.38 -22.46 -6.69
C SER A 56 1.33 -21.36 -6.93
N HIS A 57 0.05 -21.70 -6.94
CA HIS A 57 -1.04 -20.72 -7.09
C HIS A 57 -1.10 -19.69 -5.95
N ILE A 58 -0.74 -20.08 -4.71
CA ILE A 58 -0.67 -19.13 -3.59
C ILE A 58 0.53 -18.21 -3.77
N VAL A 59 1.66 -18.74 -4.24
CA VAL A 59 2.84 -17.94 -4.55
C VAL A 59 2.55 -16.89 -5.61
N GLU A 60 1.88 -17.28 -6.70
CA GLU A 60 1.39 -16.34 -7.73
C GLU A 60 0.47 -15.28 -7.12
N HIS A 61 -0.41 -15.68 -6.20
CA HIS A 61 -1.30 -14.74 -5.52
C HIS A 61 -0.55 -13.76 -4.62
N ILE A 62 0.47 -14.21 -3.88
CA ILE A 62 1.35 -13.34 -3.09
C ILE A 62 2.03 -12.31 -4.00
N PHE A 63 2.63 -12.76 -5.11
CA PHE A 63 3.28 -11.84 -6.05
C PHE A 63 2.30 -10.88 -6.73
N SER A 64 1.03 -11.26 -6.90
CA SER A 64 0.00 -10.39 -7.50
C SER A 64 -0.31 -9.14 -6.67
N TYR A 65 -0.02 -9.15 -5.37
CA TYR A 65 -0.18 -8.00 -4.49
C TYR A 65 0.93 -6.97 -4.58
N LEU A 66 2.07 -7.34 -5.17
CA LEU A 66 3.22 -6.46 -5.24
C LEU A 66 3.03 -5.35 -6.29
N ASP A 67 3.69 -4.22 -6.05
CA ASP A 67 3.87 -3.16 -7.03
C ASP A 67 5.04 -3.48 -7.97
N TYR A 68 5.17 -2.68 -9.03
CA TYR A 68 6.22 -2.89 -10.02
C TYR A 68 7.63 -2.89 -9.38
N LYS A 69 7.89 -1.98 -8.44
CA LYS A 69 9.20 -1.86 -7.79
C LYS A 69 9.51 -3.08 -6.94
N SER A 70 8.56 -3.55 -6.13
CA SER A 70 8.75 -4.76 -5.33
C SER A 70 8.87 -6.01 -6.20
N LEU A 71 8.14 -6.11 -7.32
CA LEU A 71 8.31 -7.20 -8.28
C LEU A 71 9.68 -7.19 -8.96
N SER A 72 10.17 -6.01 -9.35
CA SER A 72 11.53 -5.88 -9.91
C SER A 72 12.58 -6.28 -8.89
N ASN A 73 12.41 -5.93 -7.62
CA ASN A 73 13.32 -6.36 -6.55
C ASN A 73 13.21 -7.87 -6.30
N ALA A 74 12.00 -8.43 -6.35
CA ALA A 74 11.75 -9.85 -6.17
C ALA A 74 12.46 -10.73 -7.22
N GLU A 75 12.60 -10.25 -8.47
CA GLU A 75 13.39 -10.95 -9.50
C GLU A 75 14.88 -11.09 -9.16
N SER A 76 15.41 -10.19 -8.33
CA SER A 76 16.83 -10.17 -7.93
C SER A 76 17.14 -10.96 -6.66
N VAL A 77 16.11 -11.49 -5.97
CA VAL A 77 16.28 -12.20 -4.70
C VAL A 77 16.94 -13.56 -4.89
N SER A 78 16.44 -14.38 -5.82
CA SER A 78 16.99 -15.70 -6.15
C SER A 78 16.57 -16.18 -7.53
N SER A 79 17.26 -17.20 -8.06
CA SER A 79 16.91 -17.83 -9.34
C SER A 79 15.50 -18.42 -9.33
N GLU A 80 15.09 -19.06 -8.24
CA GLU A 80 13.76 -19.65 -8.08
C GLU A 80 12.65 -18.59 -8.15
N TRP A 81 12.84 -17.45 -7.46
CA TRP A 81 11.88 -16.35 -7.52
C TRP A 81 11.83 -15.76 -8.94
N CYS A 82 12.98 -15.62 -9.60
CA CYS A 82 13.04 -15.16 -10.98
C CYS A 82 12.29 -16.11 -11.94
N GLU A 83 12.44 -17.44 -11.80
CA GLU A 83 11.71 -18.44 -12.58
C GLU A 83 10.20 -18.33 -12.37
N ILE A 84 9.73 -18.21 -11.13
CA ILE A 84 8.30 -18.02 -10.83
C ILE A 84 7.78 -16.72 -11.45
N LEU A 85 8.57 -15.65 -11.39
CA LEU A 85 8.26 -14.36 -11.98
C LEU A 85 8.39 -14.34 -13.51
N LYS A 86 8.88 -15.40 -14.17
CA LYS A 86 8.73 -15.55 -15.63
C LYS A 86 7.28 -15.81 -16.02
N ASN A 87 6.44 -16.27 -15.10
CA ASN A 87 5.03 -16.52 -15.37
C ASN A 87 4.29 -15.23 -15.74
N GLU A 88 3.64 -15.23 -16.89
CA GLU A 88 2.90 -14.09 -17.43
C GLU A 88 1.72 -13.67 -16.56
N ARG A 89 1.12 -14.58 -15.79
CA ARG A 89 -0.09 -14.31 -15.01
C ARG A 89 0.11 -13.22 -13.97
N ILE A 90 1.29 -13.16 -13.36
CA ILE A 90 1.65 -12.18 -12.34
C ILE A 90 1.71 -10.77 -12.97
N TRP A 91 2.39 -10.64 -14.12
CA TRP A 91 2.51 -9.37 -14.83
C TRP A 91 1.19 -8.91 -15.45
N LYS A 92 0.40 -9.84 -16.00
CA LYS A 92 -0.97 -9.57 -16.49
C LYS A 92 -1.85 -9.08 -15.33
N ALA A 93 -1.76 -9.67 -14.14
CA ALA A 93 -2.52 -9.25 -12.97
C ALA A 93 -2.11 -7.83 -12.52
N LEU A 94 -0.81 -7.52 -12.53
CA LEU A 94 -0.30 -6.18 -12.21
C LEU A 94 -0.83 -5.13 -13.20
N ILE A 95 -0.76 -5.40 -14.50
CA ILE A 95 -1.29 -4.49 -15.53
C ILE A 95 -2.79 -4.28 -15.32
N LYS A 96 -3.57 -5.36 -15.18
CA LYS A 96 -5.04 -5.27 -14.97
C LYS A 96 -5.38 -4.43 -13.74
N ARG A 97 -4.71 -4.68 -12.61
CA ARG A 97 -4.91 -3.94 -11.36
C ARG A 97 -4.58 -2.46 -11.56
N ASN A 98 -3.42 -2.14 -12.12
CA ASN A 98 -2.97 -0.76 -12.25
C ASN A 98 -3.76 0.04 -13.29
N ILE A 99 -4.26 -0.57 -14.37
CA ILE A 99 -5.17 0.11 -15.32
C ILE A 99 -6.49 0.52 -14.65
N VAL A 100 -6.97 -0.28 -13.70
CA VAL A 100 -8.21 0.01 -12.96
C VAL A 100 -7.97 1.11 -11.93
N VAL A 101 -6.90 0.98 -11.14
CA VAL A 101 -6.61 1.88 -10.00
C VAL A 101 -6.01 3.21 -10.45
N ASP A 102 -5.11 3.20 -11.43
CA ASP A 102 -4.30 4.36 -11.80
C ASP A 102 -4.64 4.86 -13.23
N PRO A 103 -5.20 6.08 -13.35
CA PRO A 103 -5.50 6.70 -14.64
C PRO A 103 -4.26 6.86 -15.54
N VAL A 104 -3.07 7.10 -14.98
CA VAL A 104 -1.83 7.28 -15.74
C VAL A 104 -1.46 5.96 -16.42
N TRP A 105 -1.53 4.84 -15.70
CA TRP A 105 -1.32 3.52 -16.26
C TRP A 105 -2.29 3.22 -17.39
N ARG A 106 -3.58 3.54 -17.21
CA ARG A 106 -4.60 3.37 -18.24
C ARG A 106 -4.28 4.17 -19.49
N THR A 107 -3.91 5.44 -19.35
CA THR A 107 -3.56 6.30 -20.48
C THR A 107 -2.30 5.80 -21.19
N MET A 108 -1.23 5.47 -20.46
CA MET A 108 0.01 4.92 -21.04
C MET A 108 -0.26 3.62 -21.79
N PHE A 109 -0.97 2.69 -21.17
CA PHE A 109 -1.34 1.42 -21.79
C PHE A 109 -2.20 1.62 -23.05
N SER A 110 -3.18 2.53 -23.00
CA SER A 110 -4.01 2.86 -24.15
C SER A 110 -3.20 3.45 -25.32
N LYS A 111 -2.18 4.27 -25.04
CA LYS A 111 -1.30 4.84 -26.06
C LYS A 111 -0.40 3.78 -26.70
N ILE A 112 0.17 2.88 -25.89
CA ILE A 112 0.96 1.75 -26.38
C ILE A 112 0.12 0.85 -27.28
N ARG A 113 -1.14 0.57 -26.89
CA ARG A 113 -2.07 -0.24 -27.69
C ARG A 113 -2.50 0.44 -28.98
N LYS A 114 -2.66 1.77 -29.00
CA LYS A 114 -3.07 2.54 -30.20
C LYS A 114 -1.95 2.73 -31.23
N CYS A 115 -0.70 2.50 -30.87
CA CYS A 115 0.45 2.60 -31.79
C CYS A 115 0.68 1.32 -32.61
N GLY A 116 -0.06 0.24 -32.33
CA GLY A 116 -0.15 -0.95 -33.18
C GLY A 116 -1.55 -1.02 -33.79
N ASP A 117 -1.65 -1.01 -35.11
CA ASP A 117 -2.92 -1.10 -35.82
C ASP A 117 -3.71 -2.37 -35.45
N ALA A 118 -5.03 -2.24 -35.44
CA ALA A 118 -6.04 -3.31 -35.44
C ALA A 118 -6.00 -4.31 -34.27
N GLU A 119 -7.03 -4.23 -33.42
CA GLU A 119 -7.72 -5.38 -32.85
C GLU A 119 -6.88 -6.58 -32.40
N VAL A 120 -5.88 -6.34 -31.54
CA VAL A 120 -5.28 -7.44 -30.78
C VAL A 120 -6.17 -7.71 -29.57
N ALA A 121 -7.22 -8.49 -29.82
CA ALA A 121 -7.87 -9.29 -28.79
C ALA A 121 -6.77 -10.09 -28.08
N LEU A 122 -6.51 -9.77 -26.81
CA LEU A 122 -5.87 -10.63 -25.82
C LEU A 122 -4.88 -11.65 -26.42
N CYS A 123 -3.89 -11.23 -27.22
CA CYS A 123 -2.93 -12.20 -27.72
C CYS A 123 -2.15 -12.68 -26.50
N ASP A 124 -2.24 -13.98 -26.28
CA ASP A 124 -1.56 -14.77 -25.26
C ASP A 124 -0.05 -14.80 -25.47
N ASP A 125 0.56 -13.62 -25.63
CA ASP A 125 2.00 -13.50 -25.72
C ASP A 125 2.54 -13.09 -24.33
N ALA A 126 2.90 -14.13 -23.58
CA ALA A 126 3.52 -14.07 -22.26
C ALA A 126 4.70 -13.09 -22.20
N TYR A 127 5.46 -13.02 -23.30
CA TYR A 127 6.64 -12.17 -23.41
C TYR A 127 6.27 -10.68 -23.47
N MET A 128 5.26 -10.33 -24.28
CA MET A 128 4.81 -8.96 -24.45
C MET A 128 4.20 -8.38 -23.16
N SER A 129 3.44 -9.19 -22.42
CA SER A 129 2.83 -8.76 -21.15
C SER A 129 3.87 -8.36 -20.09
N ARG A 130 4.95 -9.13 -19.97
CA ARG A 130 6.04 -8.83 -19.03
C ARG A 130 6.85 -7.61 -19.47
N LYS A 131 7.18 -7.52 -20.77
CA LYS A 131 7.94 -6.39 -21.31
C LYS A 131 7.19 -5.06 -21.14
N ILE A 132 5.91 -5.04 -21.51
CA ILE A 132 5.03 -3.87 -21.36
C ILE A 132 4.89 -3.50 -19.87
N ALA A 133 4.66 -4.48 -18.98
CA ALA A 133 4.56 -4.21 -17.55
C ALA A 133 5.85 -3.58 -17.00
N LYS A 134 7.02 -4.04 -17.45
CA LYS A 134 8.31 -3.49 -17.05
C LYS A 134 8.53 -2.08 -17.58
N ASP A 135 8.26 -1.84 -18.86
CA ASP A 135 8.50 -0.54 -19.48
C ASP A 135 7.56 0.53 -18.89
N ILE A 136 6.26 0.24 -18.76
CA ILE A 136 5.29 1.15 -18.12
C ILE A 136 5.62 1.32 -16.64
N GLY A 137 5.89 0.23 -15.93
CA GLY A 137 6.17 0.25 -14.50
C GLY A 137 7.41 1.07 -14.17
N LYS A 138 8.47 0.94 -14.97
CA LYS A 138 9.70 1.75 -14.82
C LYS A 138 9.43 3.23 -15.01
N LEU A 139 8.73 3.59 -16.09
CA LEU A 139 8.42 4.98 -16.39
C LEU A 139 7.52 5.59 -15.31
N HIS A 140 6.50 4.85 -14.87
CA HIS A 140 5.62 5.27 -13.79
C HIS A 140 6.39 5.49 -12.48
N GLN A 141 7.29 4.58 -12.11
CA GLN A 141 8.09 4.73 -10.90
C GLN A 141 9.01 5.94 -10.97
N GLN A 142 9.65 6.20 -12.12
CA GLN A 142 10.48 7.39 -12.32
C GLN A 142 9.67 8.68 -12.15
N PHE A 143 8.43 8.71 -12.67
CA PHE A 143 7.53 9.84 -12.48
C PHE A 143 7.15 10.03 -11.00
N VAL A 144 6.80 8.94 -10.30
CA VAL A 144 6.49 8.98 -8.86
C VAL A 144 7.68 9.50 -8.05
N ASP A 145 8.89 9.02 -8.34
CA ASP A 145 10.12 9.44 -7.66
C ASP A 145 10.43 10.93 -7.93
N LEU A 146 10.21 11.40 -9.16
CA LEU A 146 10.34 12.81 -9.51
C LEU A 146 9.35 13.68 -8.72
N MET A 147 8.07 13.31 -8.71
CA MET A 147 7.04 14.05 -7.99
C MET A 147 7.31 14.09 -6.48
N SER A 148 7.74 12.97 -5.90
CA SER A 148 8.13 12.90 -4.49
C SER A 148 9.30 13.84 -4.16
N SER A 149 10.28 13.93 -5.06
CA SER A 149 11.42 14.84 -4.93
C SER A 149 10.98 16.32 -4.99
N SER A 150 10.10 16.68 -5.92
CA SER A 150 9.56 18.04 -6.02
C SER A 150 8.77 18.45 -4.76
N VAL A 151 7.91 17.56 -4.25
CA VAL A 151 7.16 17.81 -3.00
C VAL A 151 8.10 18.00 -1.81
N SER A 152 9.19 17.23 -1.75
CA SER A 152 10.20 17.35 -0.70
C SER A 152 10.96 18.68 -0.75
N LEU A 153 11.28 19.16 -1.95
CA LEU A 153 11.89 20.47 -2.17
C LEU A 153 10.96 21.60 -1.71
N LEU A 154 9.70 21.58 -2.16
CA LEU A 154 8.69 22.56 -1.74
C LEU A 154 8.49 22.55 -0.22
N SER A 155 8.41 21.37 0.40
CA SER A 155 8.32 21.24 1.85
C SER A 155 9.51 21.90 2.56
N SER A 156 10.72 21.75 2.01
CA SER A 156 11.94 22.36 2.55
C SER A 156 11.94 23.88 2.38
N SER A 157 11.53 24.38 1.22
CA SER A 157 11.38 25.82 0.96
C SER A 157 10.36 26.47 1.91
N VAL A 158 9.20 25.84 2.11
CA VAL A 158 8.17 26.33 3.05
C VAL A 158 8.71 26.37 4.48
N LYS A 159 9.47 25.36 4.90
CA LYS A 159 10.14 25.37 6.22
C LYS A 159 11.15 26.51 6.34
N LEU A 160 11.91 26.82 5.29
CA LEU A 160 12.85 27.95 5.31
C LEU A 160 12.11 29.28 5.39
N ILE A 161 11.07 29.49 4.59
CA ILE A 161 10.24 30.70 4.64
C ILE A 161 9.64 30.88 6.02
N SER A 162 9.09 29.82 6.62
CA SER A 162 8.56 29.87 8.00
C SER A 162 9.62 30.32 9.00
N LYS A 163 10.84 29.76 8.94
CA LYS A 163 11.95 30.17 9.81
C LYS A 163 12.33 31.63 9.63
N VAL A 164 12.36 32.12 8.39
CA VAL A 164 12.65 33.53 8.09
C VAL A 164 11.56 34.44 8.64
N LEU A 165 10.28 34.08 8.48
CA LEU A 165 9.16 34.83 9.04
C LEU A 165 9.19 34.85 10.58
N ASP A 166 9.54 33.73 11.21
CA ASP A 166 9.68 33.65 12.67
C ASP A 166 10.83 34.55 13.16
N MET A 167 11.96 34.57 12.44
CA MET A 167 13.05 35.50 12.73
C MET A 167 12.64 36.98 12.57
N LEU A 168 11.89 37.33 11.52
CA LEU A 168 11.40 38.69 11.32
C LEU A 168 10.45 39.15 12.44
N LYS A 169 9.62 38.24 12.97
CA LYS A 169 8.79 38.50 14.16
C LYS A 169 9.64 38.74 15.41
N VAL A 170 10.72 38.00 15.59
CA VAL A 170 11.66 38.17 16.73
C VAL A 170 12.44 39.48 16.63
N VAL A 171 12.77 39.93 15.41
CA VAL A 171 13.53 41.18 15.16
C VAL A 171 12.65 42.44 15.27
N GLY A 172 11.34 42.30 15.49
CA GLY A 172 10.48 43.43 15.86
C GLY A 172 10.04 44.32 14.69
N PHE A 173 9.91 43.78 13.47
CA PHE A 173 9.11 44.45 12.44
C PHE A 173 7.62 44.28 12.77
N GLY A 174 7.12 45.10 13.68
CA GLY A 174 5.69 45.26 13.92
C GLY A 174 5.02 45.86 12.69
N VAL A 175 4.00 45.20 12.16
CA VAL A 175 2.99 45.88 11.35
C VAL A 175 2.33 46.91 12.28
N PRO A 176 2.33 48.21 11.96
CA PRO A 176 1.66 49.19 12.81
C PRO A 176 0.15 48.95 12.72
N ASP A 177 -0.45 48.41 13.78
CA ASP A 177 -1.87 48.54 14.05
C ASP A 177 -2.07 49.91 14.72
N SER A 178 -2.45 50.92 13.95
CA SER A 178 -3.15 52.09 14.50
C SER A 178 -3.80 52.92 13.38
N TYR A 179 -5.05 52.57 13.05
CA TYR A 179 -6.02 53.55 12.57
C TYR A 179 -6.55 54.28 13.80
N GLU A 180 -5.83 55.32 14.22
CA GLU A 180 -6.29 56.26 15.25
C GLU A 180 -7.33 57.16 14.58
N SER A 181 -8.61 56.85 14.83
CA SER A 181 -9.72 57.73 14.45
C SER A 181 -9.84 58.78 15.53
N ASP A 182 -9.17 59.92 15.34
CA ASP A 182 -9.47 61.13 16.09
C ASP A 182 -10.73 61.77 15.49
N SER A 183 -11.87 61.40 16.09
CA SER A 183 -13.06 62.22 16.10
C SER A 183 -12.89 63.30 17.17
N GLU A 184 -12.37 64.47 16.79
CA GLU A 184 -12.56 65.71 17.54
C GLU A 184 -13.84 66.38 17.03
N GLU A 185 -14.88 66.29 17.87
CA GLU A 185 -16.00 67.25 17.88
C GLU A 185 -15.52 68.54 18.54
N ASP A 186 -15.63 69.67 17.83
CA ASP A 186 -16.14 70.95 18.36
C ASP A 186 -16.38 71.95 17.20
#